data_AF-A0A4S8J4C3-F1
#
_entry.id   AF-A0A4S8J4C3-F1
#
_cell.length_a   1.000
_cell.length_b   1.000
_cell.length_c   1.000
_cell.angle_alpha   90.00
_cell.angle_beta   90.00
_cell.angle_gamma   90.00
#
_symmetry.space_group_name_H-M   'P 1'
#
loop_
_entity.id
_entity.type
_entity.pdbx_description
1 polymer ?
#
loop_
_entity_poly.entity_id
_entity_poly.type
_entity_poly.pdbx_seq_one_letter_code
_entity_poly.pdbx_strand_id
1 'polypeptide(L)'
;MKEDDVEPGVGVEGVVGDIHGQYIDLLRFFEIGGFPPHSSYLFLGDYVDRGKYSLETICLLLAYKIKYPDKVFLLRGNHEDAKINRVYGFYDECKRRFNIRLWKTFCDCFNCLPLAALIDEKILCMHGGLSPELENIDQIRDISRPTEIPDYGLLCDLLWSDPDSDVQGWGESDRGVSVTFGADKLVEFLEKNDLDLICRAHQPHPEALTHWQRNLIR
;
A
#
# COMPACT_ATOMS: atom_id res chain seq x y z
N MET A 1 18.40 6.68 0.95
CA MET A 1 17.72 7.45 2.01
C MET A 1 16.91 6.44 2.81
N LYS A 2 16.97 6.47 4.14
CA LYS A 2 16.01 5.71 4.94
C LYS A 2 14.74 6.54 4.98
N GLU A 3 13.62 5.93 4.62
CA GLU A 3 12.28 6.51 4.77
C GLU A 3 11.63 5.83 5.96
N ASP A 4 11.04 6.67 6.81
CA ASP A 4 10.35 6.22 8.01
C ASP A 4 8.96 5.71 7.61
N ASP A 5 8.42 4.77 8.39
CA ASP A 5 7.12 4.12 8.17
C ASP A 5 5.94 5.08 8.25
N VAL A 6 6.18 6.27 8.78
CA VAL A 6 5.18 7.30 8.96
C VAL A 6 5.88 8.63 8.75
N GLU A 7 6.03 9.04 7.50
CA GLU A 7 6.58 10.36 7.16
C GLU A 7 5.60 11.46 7.62
N PRO A 8 6.00 12.38 8.52
CA PRO A 8 5.14 13.48 8.94
C PRO A 8 5.02 14.53 7.83
N GLY A 9 3.80 14.98 7.53
CA GLY A 9 3.57 16.18 6.70
C GLY A 9 3.83 15.98 5.21
N VAL A 10 3.52 14.79 4.68
CA VAL A 10 3.64 14.53 3.23
C VAL A 10 2.57 15.34 2.47
N GLY A 11 2.99 16.45 1.86
CA GLY A 11 2.17 17.19 0.90
C GLY A 11 2.03 16.42 -0.41
N VAL A 12 0.99 15.58 -0.51
CA VAL A 12 0.64 14.88 -1.76
C VAL A 12 -0.61 15.46 -2.40
N GLU A 13 -0.59 15.52 -3.73
CA GLU A 13 -1.73 15.97 -4.54
C GLU A 13 -2.67 14.81 -4.89
N GLY A 14 -2.17 13.56 -4.85
CA GLY A 14 -2.99 12.37 -5.08
C GLY A 14 -2.51 11.15 -4.28
N VAL A 15 -3.48 10.34 -3.84
CA VAL A 15 -3.25 9.01 -3.27
C VAL A 15 -3.74 7.98 -4.28
N VAL A 16 -2.92 6.96 -4.56
CA VAL A 16 -3.16 5.97 -5.62
C VAL A 16 -3.16 4.57 -5.02
N GLY A 17 -4.23 3.82 -5.26
CA GLY A 17 -4.35 2.41 -4.85
C GLY A 17 -3.67 1.44 -5.81
N ASP A 18 -4.19 0.21 -5.86
CA ASP A 18 -3.65 -0.92 -6.61
C ASP A 18 -3.43 -0.59 -8.11
N ILE A 19 -2.28 -1.02 -8.65
CA ILE A 19 -1.95 -0.85 -10.08
C ILE A 19 -1.88 -2.20 -10.79
N HIS A 20 -1.40 -3.24 -10.11
CA HIS A 20 -1.36 -4.62 -10.61
C HIS A 20 -0.83 -4.74 -12.04
N GLY A 21 0.33 -4.16 -12.33
CA GLY A 21 0.97 -4.25 -13.66
C GLY A 21 0.16 -3.65 -14.81
N GLN A 22 -0.82 -2.76 -14.53
CA GLN A 22 -1.59 -2.01 -15.52
C GLN A 22 -0.83 -0.75 -15.99
N TYR A 23 0.35 -0.95 -16.58
CA TYR A 23 1.26 0.14 -16.95
C TYR A 23 0.64 1.23 -17.83
N ILE A 24 -0.21 0.86 -18.79
CA ILE A 24 -0.87 1.83 -19.69
C ILE A 24 -1.85 2.72 -18.91
N ASP A 25 -2.58 2.14 -17.96
CA ASP A 25 -3.50 2.88 -17.12
C ASP A 25 -2.74 3.81 -16.15
N LEU A 26 -1.57 3.39 -15.67
CA LEU A 26 -0.66 4.24 -14.89
C LEU A 26 -0.16 5.46 -15.69
N LEU A 27 0.23 5.26 -16.96
CA LEU A 27 0.59 6.39 -17.82
C LEU A 27 -0.60 7.33 -18.05
N ARG A 28 -1.79 6.76 -18.27
CA ARG A 28 -3.02 7.55 -18.43
C ARG A 28 -3.37 8.33 -17.16
N PHE A 29 -3.14 7.74 -15.99
CA PHE A 29 -3.29 8.42 -14.71
C PHE A 29 -2.39 9.66 -14.64
N PHE A 30 -1.11 9.56 -14.98
CA PHE A 30 -0.21 10.72 -15.01
C PHE A 30 -0.56 11.75 -16.09
N GLU A 31 -1.10 11.33 -17.24
CA GLU A 31 -1.59 12.28 -18.25
C GLU A 31 -2.74 13.16 -17.74
N ILE A 32 -3.58 12.62 -16.86
CA ILE A 32 -4.73 13.32 -16.28
C ILE A 32 -4.33 14.10 -15.02
N GLY A 33 -3.59 13.46 -14.12
CA GLY A 33 -3.24 14.00 -12.82
C GLY A 33 -2.00 14.89 -12.80
N GLY A 34 -1.14 14.82 -13.83
CA GLY A 34 0.16 15.47 -13.87
C GLY A 34 1.32 14.48 -13.75
N PHE A 35 2.47 14.84 -14.32
CA PHE A 35 3.69 14.05 -14.21
C PHE A 35 4.59 14.62 -13.11
N PRO A 36 5.27 13.77 -12.31
CA PRO A 36 6.35 14.24 -11.44
C PRO A 36 7.44 14.99 -12.25
N PRO A 37 7.94 16.14 -11.77
CA PRO A 37 7.80 16.67 -10.40
C PRO A 37 6.68 17.70 -10.25
N HIS A 38 5.88 17.94 -11.29
CA HIS A 38 4.81 18.94 -11.24
C HIS A 38 3.65 18.55 -10.33
N SER A 39 3.53 17.24 -10.06
CA SER A 39 2.57 16.68 -9.12
C SER A 39 3.23 15.71 -8.15
N SER A 40 2.61 15.54 -6.98
CA SER A 40 3.10 14.73 -5.86
C SER A 40 2.12 13.58 -5.56
N TYR A 41 2.61 12.36 -5.42
CA TYR A 41 1.79 11.15 -5.28
C TYR A 41 2.25 10.23 -4.16
N LEU A 42 1.28 9.73 -3.39
CA LEU A 42 1.44 8.58 -2.49
C LEU A 42 0.80 7.36 -3.13
N PHE A 43 1.57 6.30 -3.34
CA PHE A 43 1.05 5.01 -3.80
C PHE A 43 0.94 4.04 -2.63
N LEU A 44 -0.18 3.33 -2.55
CA LEU A 44 -0.52 2.49 -1.40
C LEU A 44 -0.01 1.04 -1.50
N GLY A 45 0.50 0.61 -2.65
CA GLY A 45 1.02 -0.75 -2.85
C GLY A 45 0.45 -1.44 -4.09
N ASP A 46 0.72 -2.74 -4.19
CA ASP A 46 0.23 -3.64 -5.24
C ASP A 46 0.56 -3.14 -6.66
N TYR A 47 1.86 -2.97 -6.89
CA TYR A 47 2.42 -2.53 -8.17
C TYR A 47 2.48 -3.66 -9.20
N VAL A 48 2.69 -4.89 -8.69
CA VAL A 48 2.98 -6.07 -9.50
C VAL A 48 1.84 -7.09 -9.48
N ASP A 49 2.02 -8.15 -10.27
CA ASP A 49 1.08 -9.26 -10.48
C ASP A 49 -0.22 -8.88 -11.21
N ARG A 50 -0.99 -9.91 -11.60
CA ARG A 50 -2.27 -9.86 -12.33
C ARG A 50 -2.18 -9.28 -13.75
N GLY A 51 -1.62 -8.09 -13.90
CA GLY A 51 -1.36 -7.44 -15.18
C GLY A 51 -0.12 -7.98 -15.90
N LYS A 52 0.07 -7.52 -17.13
CA LYS A 52 1.12 -8.02 -18.05
C LYS A 52 2.42 -7.22 -18.01
N TYR A 53 2.41 -6.06 -17.35
CA TYR A 53 3.49 -5.07 -17.42
C TYR A 53 3.98 -4.69 -16.02
N SER A 54 4.12 -5.68 -15.13
CA SER A 54 4.54 -5.43 -13.74
C SER A 54 5.94 -4.85 -13.70
N LEU A 55 6.86 -5.34 -14.55
CA LEU A 55 8.23 -4.84 -14.63
C LEU A 55 8.27 -3.37 -15.06
N GLU A 56 7.52 -2.98 -16.08
CA GLU A 56 7.42 -1.59 -16.53
C GLU A 56 6.85 -0.69 -15.43
N THR A 57 5.76 -1.12 -14.78
CA THR A 57 5.13 -0.39 -13.67
C THR A 57 6.12 -0.12 -12.54
N ILE A 58 6.74 -1.16 -11.97
CA ILE A 58 7.62 -0.98 -10.82
C ILE A 58 8.91 -0.23 -11.19
N CYS A 59 9.46 -0.45 -12.39
CA CYS A 59 10.65 0.26 -12.84
C CYS A 59 10.37 1.76 -13.01
N LEU A 60 9.21 2.14 -13.55
CA LEU A 60 8.84 3.54 -13.71
C LEU A 60 8.68 4.23 -12.34
N LEU A 61 7.96 3.58 -11.41
CA LEU A 61 7.73 4.14 -10.07
C LEU A 61 9.04 4.28 -9.27
N LEU A 62 9.90 3.27 -9.29
CA LEU A 62 11.22 3.36 -8.66
C LEU A 62 12.10 4.43 -9.31
N ALA A 63 12.05 4.58 -10.64
CA ALA A 63 12.78 5.64 -11.33
C ALA A 63 12.29 7.04 -10.92
N TYR A 64 10.98 7.23 -10.78
CA TYR A 64 10.42 8.48 -10.25
C TYR A 64 10.80 8.69 -8.78
N LYS A 65 10.77 7.65 -7.95
CA LYS A 65 11.20 7.74 -6.55
C LYS A 65 12.64 8.19 -6.42
N ILE A 66 13.54 7.64 -7.24
CA ILE A 66 14.95 8.02 -7.27
C ILE A 66 15.12 9.46 -7.76
N LYS A 67 14.36 9.86 -8.78
CA LYS A 67 14.51 11.17 -9.42
C LYS A 67 13.87 12.31 -8.62
N TYR A 68 12.73 12.04 -7.97
CA TYR A 68 11.92 13.01 -7.23
C TYR A 68 11.48 12.41 -5.87
N PRO A 69 12.44 12.16 -4.96
CA PRO A 69 12.18 11.46 -3.70
C PRO A 69 11.17 12.19 -2.80
N ASP A 70 11.01 13.50 -2.96
CA ASP A 70 10.08 14.38 -2.25
C ASP A 70 8.71 14.55 -2.95
N LYS A 71 8.49 13.84 -4.07
CA LYS A 71 7.25 13.91 -4.86
C LYS A 71 6.58 12.57 -5.09
N VAL A 72 7.30 11.46 -4.96
CA VAL A 72 6.73 10.13 -5.15
C VAL A 72 7.03 9.31 -3.91
N PHE A 73 5.98 8.79 -3.28
CA PHE A 73 6.06 7.97 -2.08
C PHE A 73 5.44 6.62 -2.39
N LEU A 74 6.12 5.53 -2.03
CA LEU A 74 5.73 4.17 -2.39
C LEU A 74 5.57 3.36 -1.12
N LEU A 75 4.34 3.01 -0.77
CA LEU A 75 4.07 2.06 0.31
C LEU A 75 4.15 0.62 -0.20
N ARG A 76 4.21 -0.32 0.72
CA ARG A 76 4.22 -1.75 0.42
C ARG A 76 2.78 -2.26 0.35
N GLY A 77 2.45 -3.00 -0.71
CA GLY A 77 1.24 -3.81 -0.77
C GLY A 77 1.51 -5.28 -0.43
N ASN A 78 0.46 -6.09 -0.36
CA ASN A 78 0.59 -7.52 -0.09
C ASN A 78 1.16 -8.30 -1.29
N HIS A 79 1.05 -7.77 -2.51
CA HIS A 79 1.71 -8.33 -3.70
C HIS A 79 3.21 -8.02 -3.78
N GLU A 80 3.72 -7.10 -2.97
CA GLU A 80 5.16 -6.90 -2.75
C GLU A 80 5.75 -7.92 -1.73
N ASP A 81 5.15 -9.11 -1.67
CA ASP A 81 5.64 -10.28 -0.95
C ASP A 81 6.15 -11.36 -1.90
N ALA A 82 7.27 -12.00 -1.55
CA ALA A 82 7.86 -13.07 -2.35
C ALA A 82 6.98 -14.33 -2.44
N LYS A 83 6.13 -14.62 -1.43
CA LYS A 83 5.24 -15.79 -1.48
C LYS A 83 4.09 -15.53 -2.45
N ILE A 84 3.56 -14.30 -2.45
CA ILE A 84 2.44 -13.87 -3.30
C ILE A 84 2.88 -13.71 -4.74
N ASN A 85 3.91 -12.90 -5.01
CA ASN A 85 4.31 -12.58 -6.38
C ASN A 85 4.98 -13.74 -7.14
N ARG A 86 5.28 -14.82 -6.42
CA ARG A 86 5.65 -16.11 -7.00
C ARG A 86 4.49 -16.84 -7.64
N VAL A 87 3.28 -16.64 -7.14
CA VAL A 87 2.05 -17.34 -7.57
C VAL A 87 1.27 -16.51 -8.59
N TYR A 88 1.28 -15.17 -8.47
CA TYR A 88 0.37 -14.30 -9.22
C TYR A 88 0.96 -13.59 -10.45
N GLY A 89 2.19 -13.93 -10.82
CA GLY A 89 2.72 -13.71 -12.17
C GLY A 89 4.07 -12.98 -12.26
N PHE A 90 4.44 -12.16 -11.28
CA PHE A 90 5.64 -11.33 -11.36
C PHE A 90 6.93 -12.16 -11.42
N TYR A 91 7.02 -13.24 -10.65
CA TYR A 91 8.13 -14.19 -10.71
C TYR A 91 8.30 -14.76 -12.13
N ASP A 92 7.22 -15.23 -12.74
CA ASP A 92 7.25 -15.79 -14.08
C ASP A 92 7.56 -14.73 -15.14
N GLU A 93 7.07 -13.50 -14.96
CA GLU A 93 7.41 -12.36 -15.81
C GLU A 93 8.93 -12.09 -15.78
N CYS A 94 9.52 -11.95 -14.58
CA CYS A 94 10.95 -11.75 -14.39
C CYS A 94 11.77 -12.91 -14.97
N LYS A 95 11.38 -14.15 -14.67
CA LYS A 95 12.06 -15.36 -15.13
C LYS A 95 12.04 -15.48 -16.66
N ARG A 96 10.90 -15.19 -17.30
CA ARG A 96 10.72 -15.33 -18.75
C ARG A 96 11.44 -14.24 -19.52
N ARG A 97 11.39 -12.99 -19.04
CA ARG A 97 11.96 -11.82 -19.76
C ARG A 97 13.43 -11.58 -19.42
N PHE A 98 13.85 -12.00 -18.22
CA PHE A 98 15.19 -11.76 -17.70
C PHE A 98 15.72 -13.01 -16.98
N ASN A 99 15.77 -13.00 -15.65
CA ASN A 99 16.26 -14.11 -14.85
C ASN A 99 15.71 -14.05 -13.41
N ILE A 100 15.84 -15.16 -12.68
CA ILE A 100 15.39 -15.30 -11.29
C ILE A 100 16.16 -14.36 -10.33
N ARG A 101 17.40 -13.98 -10.67
CA ARG A 101 18.18 -13.08 -9.82
C ARG A 101 17.55 -11.69 -9.78
N LEU A 102 17.02 -11.21 -10.90
CA LEU A 102 16.29 -9.95 -10.96
C LEU A 102 15.06 -9.95 -10.05
N TRP A 103 14.27 -11.03 -10.08
CA TRP A 103 13.13 -11.19 -9.17
C TRP A 103 13.55 -11.10 -7.70
N LYS A 104 14.63 -11.78 -7.30
CA LYS A 104 15.16 -11.69 -5.93
C LYS A 104 15.54 -10.25 -5.55
N THR A 105 16.18 -9.52 -6.46
CA THR A 105 16.53 -8.11 -6.24
C THR A 105 15.30 -7.23 -6.04
N PHE A 106 14.20 -7.50 -6.76
CA PHE A 106 12.93 -6.82 -6.48
C PHE A 106 12.35 -7.18 -5.12
N CYS A 107 12.37 -8.45 -4.72
CA CYS A 107 11.92 -8.85 -3.38
C CYS A 107 12.76 -8.18 -2.27
N ASP A 108 14.09 -8.10 -2.44
CA ASP A 108 14.97 -7.39 -1.51
C ASP A 108 14.62 -5.89 -1.45
N CYS A 109 14.26 -5.28 -2.57
CA CYS A 109 13.79 -3.89 -2.65
C CYS A 109 12.43 -3.72 -1.94
N PHE A 110 11.49 -4.63 -2.18
CA PHE A 110 10.16 -4.61 -1.58
C PHE A 110 10.20 -4.74 -0.06
N ASN A 111 11.14 -5.53 0.47
CA ASN A 111 11.37 -5.65 1.91
C ASN A 111 11.74 -4.32 2.58
N CYS A 112 12.22 -3.33 1.81
CA CYS A 112 12.57 -2.00 2.30
C CYS A 112 11.42 -0.97 2.24
N LEU A 113 10.31 -1.27 1.57
CA LEU A 113 9.22 -0.31 1.33
C LEU A 113 8.49 0.06 2.64
N PRO A 114 8.20 1.36 2.87
CA PRO A 114 7.33 1.83 3.95
C PRO A 114 5.99 1.10 4.04
N LEU A 115 5.49 0.89 5.25
CA LEU A 115 4.21 0.19 5.49
C LEU A 115 3.03 1.15 5.59
N ALA A 116 3.27 2.40 5.98
CA ALA A 116 2.25 3.43 6.11
C ALA A 116 2.79 4.82 5.71
N ALA A 117 1.91 5.81 5.71
CA ALA A 117 2.26 7.23 5.66
C ALA A 117 1.22 8.03 6.45
N LEU A 118 1.60 9.22 6.95
CA LEU A 118 0.68 10.11 7.64
C LEU A 118 0.64 11.48 6.95
N ILE A 119 -0.49 11.75 6.30
CA ILE A 119 -0.73 13.02 5.62
C ILE A 119 -1.32 14.02 6.61
N ASP A 120 -0.74 15.21 6.67
CA ASP A 120 -1.16 16.34 7.51
C ASP A 120 -1.43 15.99 8.99
N GLU A 121 -0.72 14.99 9.51
CA GLU A 121 -0.88 14.47 10.89
C GLU A 121 -2.29 13.92 11.20
N LYS A 122 -3.15 13.78 10.19
CA LYS A 122 -4.58 13.45 10.36
C LYS A 122 -5.07 12.27 9.54
N ILE A 123 -4.39 11.93 8.44
CA ILE A 123 -4.83 10.86 7.54
C ILE A 123 -3.76 9.77 7.49
N LEU A 124 -4.06 8.63 8.11
CA LEU A 124 -3.20 7.46 8.09
C LEU A 124 -3.44 6.66 6.82
N CYS A 125 -2.39 6.44 6.03
CA CYS A 125 -2.45 5.74 4.77
C CYS A 125 -1.72 4.40 4.87
N MET A 126 -2.33 3.31 4.40
CA MET A 126 -1.73 1.97 4.37
C MET A 126 -2.39 1.13 3.27
N HIS A 127 -1.91 -0.09 3.01
CA HIS A 127 -2.47 -0.92 1.96
C HIS A 127 -3.79 -1.60 2.37
N GLY A 128 -3.73 -2.41 3.42
CA GLY A 128 -4.85 -3.18 3.96
C GLY A 128 -5.67 -2.35 4.95
N GLY A 129 -5.31 -2.42 6.22
CA GLY A 129 -6.08 -1.75 7.27
C GLY A 129 -5.60 -2.05 8.69
N LEU A 130 -6.55 -2.13 9.61
CA LEU A 130 -6.28 -2.21 11.05
C LEU A 130 -5.88 -3.62 11.52
N SER A 131 -5.14 -3.65 12.62
CA SER A 131 -4.77 -4.89 13.34
C SER A 131 -5.31 -4.87 14.76
N PRO A 132 -5.70 -6.02 15.34
CA PRO A 132 -5.98 -6.15 16.78
C PRO A 132 -4.78 -5.77 17.65
N GLU A 133 -3.56 -5.84 17.10
CA GLU A 133 -2.32 -5.45 17.77
C GLU A 133 -1.97 -3.97 17.60
N LEU A 134 -2.66 -3.25 16.69
CA LEU A 134 -2.39 -1.84 16.41
C LEU A 134 -3.19 -0.93 17.36
N GLU A 135 -2.54 -0.48 18.41
CA GLU A 135 -3.10 0.46 19.38
C GLU A 135 -2.75 1.92 19.08
N ASN A 136 -1.55 2.17 18.56
CA ASN A 136 -1.08 3.49 18.19
C ASN A 136 -0.13 3.46 16.98
N ILE A 137 0.03 4.61 16.33
CA ILE A 137 0.82 4.73 15.10
C ILE A 137 2.33 4.54 15.30
N ASP A 138 2.86 4.68 16.52
CA ASP A 138 4.29 4.47 16.79
C ASP A 138 4.68 2.99 16.66
N GLN A 139 3.74 2.06 16.90
CA GLN A 139 4.00 0.64 16.69
C GLN A 139 4.34 0.30 15.23
N ILE A 140 3.84 1.09 14.27
CA ILE A 140 4.21 0.93 12.86
C ILE A 140 5.66 1.39 12.66
N ARG A 141 6.06 2.52 13.28
CA ARG A 141 7.44 3.05 13.22
C ARG A 141 8.48 2.10 13.81
N ASP A 142 8.07 1.28 14.77
CA ASP A 142 8.95 0.29 15.43
C ASP A 142 9.20 -0.97 14.58
N ILE A 143 8.48 -1.15 13.47
CA ILE A 143 8.68 -2.29 12.57
C ILE A 143 10.01 -2.12 11.82
N SER A 144 10.97 -2.98 12.15
CA SER A 144 12.29 -2.95 11.51
C SER A 144 12.23 -3.37 10.05
N ARG A 145 12.75 -2.52 9.17
CA ARG A 145 13.01 -2.83 7.75
C ARG A 145 14.51 -2.91 7.44
N PRO A 146 14.93 -3.76 6.49
CA PRO A 146 14.11 -4.64 5.65
C PRO A 146 13.54 -5.86 6.39
N THR A 147 12.33 -6.28 6.03
CA THR A 147 11.69 -7.48 6.61
C THR A 147 10.80 -8.18 5.60
N GLU A 148 10.68 -9.51 5.74
CA GLU A 148 9.65 -10.30 5.06
C GLU A 148 8.30 -10.15 5.77
N ILE A 149 7.20 -10.42 5.06
CA ILE A 149 5.86 -10.38 5.62
C ILE A 149 5.60 -11.70 6.37
N PRO A 150 5.36 -11.64 7.70
CA PRO A 150 5.02 -12.83 8.49
C PRO A 150 3.63 -13.35 8.11
N ASP A 151 3.31 -14.58 8.50
CA ASP A 151 2.02 -15.20 8.20
C ASP A 151 0.88 -14.67 9.09
N TYR A 152 1.19 -13.92 10.16
CA TYR A 152 0.25 -13.32 11.11
C TYR A 152 0.87 -12.13 11.85
N GLY A 153 0.04 -11.39 12.59
CA GLY A 153 0.45 -10.26 13.45
C GLY A 153 0.43 -8.92 12.74
N LEU A 154 0.82 -7.86 13.45
CA LEU A 154 0.69 -6.46 13.02
C LEU A 154 1.08 -6.20 11.55
N LEU A 155 2.28 -6.60 11.13
CA LEU A 155 2.76 -6.34 9.76
C LEU A 155 1.88 -7.03 8.71
N CYS A 156 1.49 -8.28 8.97
CA CYS A 156 0.57 -9.00 8.10
C CYS A 156 -0.76 -8.23 7.97
N ASP A 157 -1.32 -7.80 9.09
CA ASP A 157 -2.62 -7.14 9.12
C ASP A 157 -2.65 -5.77 8.44
N LEU A 158 -1.56 -4.99 8.56
CA LEU A 158 -1.42 -3.71 7.84
C LEU A 158 -1.53 -3.87 6.32
N LEU A 159 -1.21 -5.05 5.79
CA LEU A 159 -1.20 -5.34 4.35
C LEU A 159 -2.40 -6.17 3.89
N TRP A 160 -3.10 -6.88 4.78
CA TRP A 160 -4.09 -7.89 4.41
C TRP A 160 -5.49 -7.72 5.01
N SER A 161 -5.64 -6.91 6.06
CA SER A 161 -6.94 -6.75 6.70
C SER A 161 -7.92 -5.96 5.83
N ASP A 162 -9.21 -6.23 6.04
CA ASP A 162 -10.31 -5.59 5.32
C ASP A 162 -11.40 -5.09 6.29
N PRO A 163 -12.06 -3.95 6.01
CA PRO A 163 -13.27 -3.58 6.70
C PRO A 163 -14.41 -4.51 6.26
N ASP A 164 -15.30 -4.79 7.20
CA ASP A 164 -16.51 -5.57 6.96
C ASP A 164 -17.70 -4.88 7.65
N SER A 165 -18.70 -4.50 6.86
CA SER A 165 -19.90 -3.80 7.37
C SER A 165 -20.84 -4.69 8.16
N ASP A 166 -20.71 -6.02 8.00
CA ASP A 166 -21.56 -7.00 8.66
C ASP A 166 -20.95 -7.50 9.99
N VAL A 167 -19.74 -7.03 10.33
CA VAL A 167 -19.01 -7.39 11.56
C VAL A 167 -19.03 -6.24 12.56
N GLN A 168 -19.22 -6.58 13.84
CA GLN A 168 -18.96 -5.71 14.97
C GLN A 168 -17.68 -6.20 15.69
N GLY A 169 -16.68 -5.34 15.82
CA GLY A 169 -15.38 -5.70 16.37
C GLY A 169 -14.44 -6.28 15.31
N TRP A 170 -13.83 -7.43 15.63
CA TRP A 170 -12.92 -8.16 14.74
C TRP A 170 -13.59 -9.42 14.20
N GLY A 171 -13.36 -9.75 12.94
CA GLY A 171 -13.91 -10.93 12.27
C GLY A 171 -12.85 -11.76 11.56
N GLU A 172 -13.25 -12.93 11.09
CA GLU A 172 -12.41 -13.79 10.26
C GLU A 172 -12.34 -13.26 8.83
N SER A 173 -11.17 -13.36 8.20
CA SER A 173 -10.96 -12.92 6.82
C SER A 173 -11.18 -14.05 5.82
N ASP A 174 -12.02 -13.79 4.81
CA ASP A 174 -12.23 -14.68 3.66
C ASP A 174 -10.95 -14.91 2.83
N ARG A 175 -9.90 -14.10 3.05
CA ARG A 175 -8.59 -14.29 2.43
C ARG A 175 -7.83 -15.48 3.00
N GLY A 176 -8.29 -16.03 4.13
CA GLY A 176 -7.61 -17.11 4.86
C GLY A 176 -6.33 -16.65 5.58
N VAL A 177 -6.12 -15.33 5.67
CA VAL A 177 -5.01 -14.67 6.36
C VAL A 177 -5.51 -13.33 6.90
N SER A 178 -4.94 -12.87 8.01
CA SER A 178 -5.35 -11.65 8.71
C SER A 178 -6.81 -11.70 9.20
N VAL A 179 -7.41 -10.53 9.41
CA VAL A 179 -8.72 -10.32 10.05
C VAL A 179 -9.57 -9.34 9.24
N THR A 180 -10.87 -9.32 9.53
CA THR A 180 -11.74 -8.20 9.18
C THR A 180 -12.01 -7.31 10.39
N PHE A 181 -12.40 -6.06 10.14
CA PHE A 181 -12.73 -5.10 11.20
C PHE A 181 -14.01 -4.31 10.91
N GLY A 182 -14.84 -4.14 11.94
CA GLY A 182 -16.06 -3.35 11.89
C GLY A 182 -15.80 -1.84 11.99
N ALA A 183 -16.82 -1.05 11.67
CA ALA A 183 -16.78 0.41 11.78
C ALA A 183 -16.49 0.88 13.22
N ASP A 184 -16.90 0.11 14.24
CA ASP A 184 -16.60 0.40 15.64
C ASP A 184 -15.10 0.40 15.93
N LYS A 185 -14.34 -0.50 15.30
CA LYS A 185 -12.87 -0.56 15.46
C LYS A 185 -12.16 0.56 14.72
N LEU A 186 -12.69 0.96 13.57
CA LEU A 186 -12.21 2.15 12.87
C LEU A 186 -12.39 3.41 13.72
N VAL A 187 -13.61 3.66 14.22
CA VAL A 187 -13.92 4.82 15.04
C VAL A 187 -13.09 4.85 16.32
N GLU A 188 -13.00 3.71 17.03
CA GLU A 188 -12.17 3.57 18.23
C GLU A 188 -10.71 3.95 17.97
N PHE A 189 -10.14 3.46 16.87
CA PHE A 189 -8.75 3.74 16.52
C PHE A 189 -8.51 5.21 16.15
N LEU A 190 -9.39 5.79 15.34
CA LEU A 190 -9.32 7.19 14.91
C LEU A 190 -9.39 8.14 16.10
N GLU A 191 -10.36 7.94 17.00
CA GLU A 191 -10.53 8.75 18.22
C GLU A 191 -9.33 8.63 19.15
N LYS A 192 -8.81 7.41 19.36
CA LYS A 192 -7.66 7.16 20.24
C LYS A 192 -6.39 7.84 19.73
N ASN A 193 -6.21 7.96 18.42
CA ASN A 193 -4.99 8.46 17.79
C ASN A 193 -5.11 9.89 17.25
N ASP A 194 -6.23 10.58 17.52
CA ASP A 194 -6.51 11.94 17.00
C ASP A 194 -6.37 12.03 15.47
N LEU A 195 -6.88 11.01 14.77
CA LEU A 195 -6.89 10.93 13.31
C LEU A 195 -8.30 11.20 12.78
N ASP A 196 -8.37 11.79 11.59
CA ASP A 196 -9.64 12.03 10.90
C ASP A 196 -10.04 10.84 10.02
N LEU A 197 -9.05 10.07 9.53
CA LEU A 197 -9.26 9.10 8.47
C LEU A 197 -8.16 8.02 8.36
N ILE A 198 -8.56 6.82 7.92
CA ILE A 198 -7.68 5.84 7.28
C ILE A 198 -7.93 5.78 5.76
N CYS A 199 -6.89 6.00 4.96
CA CYS A 199 -6.90 5.80 3.52
C CYS A 199 -6.24 4.45 3.18
N ARG A 200 -6.95 3.60 2.42
CA ARG A 200 -6.50 2.25 2.09
C ARG A 200 -6.78 1.85 0.64
N ALA A 201 -6.17 0.74 0.19
CA ALA A 201 -6.32 0.15 -1.13
C ALA A 201 -6.82 -1.31 -1.04
N HIS A 202 -6.29 -2.29 -1.78
CA HIS A 202 -6.45 -3.74 -1.54
C HIS A 202 -7.84 -4.40 -1.76
N GLN A 203 -8.94 -3.63 -1.82
CA GLN A 203 -10.26 -4.12 -2.27
C GLN A 203 -10.69 -3.41 -3.55
N PRO A 204 -11.13 -4.15 -4.59
CA PRO A 204 -11.62 -3.54 -5.81
C PRO A 204 -12.91 -2.77 -5.51
N HIS A 205 -12.90 -1.47 -5.77
CA HIS A 205 -14.10 -0.65 -5.69
C HIS A 205 -14.70 -0.46 -7.10
N PRO A 206 -16.03 -0.59 -7.28
CA PRO A 206 -16.66 -0.43 -8.59
C PRO A 206 -16.51 0.99 -9.18
N GLU A 207 -16.20 1.98 -8.35
CA GLU A 207 -15.89 3.35 -8.76
C GLU A 207 -14.49 3.76 -8.28
N ALA A 208 -13.64 4.23 -9.19
CA ALA A 208 -12.39 4.90 -8.84
C ALA A 208 -12.71 6.28 -8.27
N LEU A 209 -12.51 6.46 -6.95
CA LEU A 209 -12.73 7.73 -6.27
C LEU A 209 -11.63 8.72 -6.69
N THR A 210 -11.93 9.57 -7.68
CA THR A 210 -10.96 10.52 -8.29
C THR A 210 -10.89 11.87 -7.56
N HIS A 211 -11.55 11.98 -6.41
CA HIS A 211 -11.54 13.15 -5.55
C HIS A 211 -11.89 12.66 -4.14
N TRP A 212 -11.54 13.42 -3.09
CA TRP A 212 -11.91 13.17 -1.68
C TRP A 212 -13.44 13.19 -1.45
N GLN A 213 -14.17 12.35 -2.16
CA GLN A 213 -15.58 12.11 -2.01
C GLN A 213 -15.71 11.20 -0.80
N ARG A 214 -15.95 11.83 0.37
CA ARG A 214 -17.00 11.57 1.37
C ARG A 214 -17.74 10.21 1.40
N ASN A 215 -17.11 9.13 0.94
CA ASN A 215 -17.47 7.74 1.16
C ASN A 215 -16.41 7.04 2.00
N LEU A 216 -15.68 7.85 2.77
CA LEU A 216 -14.87 7.39 3.87
C LEU A 216 -15.84 6.90 4.93
N ILE A 217 -15.80 5.59 5.13
CA ILE A 217 -16.59 4.84 6.10
C ILE A 217 -16.71 5.67 7.38
N ARG A 218 -17.95 6.07 7.69
CA ARG A 218 -18.38 6.30 9.06
C ARG A 218 -18.70 4.96 9.69
#